data_AF-A0A6C0KPT5-F1
#
_entry.id   AF-A0A6C0KPT5-F1
#
_cell.length_a   1.000
_cell.length_b   1.000
_cell.length_c   1.000
_cell.angle_alpha   90.00
_cell.angle_beta   90.00
_cell.angle_gamma   90.00
#
_symmetry.space_group_name_H-M   'P 1'
#
loop_
_entity.id
_entity.type
_entity.pdbx_description
1 polymer ?
#
loop_
_entity_poly.entity_id
_entity_poly.type
_entity_poly.pdbx_seq_one_letter_code
_entity_poly.pdbx_strand_id
1 'polypeptide(L)'
;MPRGKTRRLRRSIEKPAKQEIQHHHLLLRCELGSCPSKDEKDKAIKMIQDIVRDIDMKLLATPHVYYVETPRYNEGLTAIAPIETSHIAFHFWSRPDTKIFHSPHAKALLQFDVYTCGTLNIPQVKRILHHLTQFSPYHVNITLLNRNWGLTIDRHLKWDSADGATWNEWLESERFNKY
;
A
#
# COMPACT_ATOMS: atom_id res chain seq x y z
N MET A 1 54.00 34.45 28.01
CA MET A 1 52.71 33.70 27.89
C MET A 1 52.19 33.86 26.46
N PRO A 2 52.08 32.80 25.63
CA PRO A 2 51.49 32.92 24.30
C PRO A 2 49.97 32.65 24.36
N ARG A 3 49.18 33.57 23.82
CA ARG A 3 47.72 33.42 23.67
C ARG A 3 47.42 32.47 22.50
N GLY A 4 46.91 31.28 22.79
CA GLY A 4 46.44 30.33 21.79
C GLY A 4 45.22 30.87 21.04
N LYS A 5 45.30 30.95 19.71
CA LYS A 5 44.16 31.22 18.84
C LYS A 5 43.40 29.92 18.62
N THR A 6 42.26 29.76 19.29
CA THR A 6 41.34 28.63 19.09
C THR A 6 40.66 28.77 17.73
N ARG A 7 41.17 28.07 16.72
CA ARG A 7 40.58 27.96 15.39
C ARG A 7 39.31 27.10 15.48
N ARG A 8 38.13 27.74 15.53
CA ARG A 8 36.84 27.06 15.43
C ARG A 8 36.79 26.29 14.10
N LEU A 9 36.80 24.96 14.16
CA LEU A 9 36.43 24.11 13.02
C LEU A 9 34.97 24.42 12.64
N ARG A 10 34.77 25.03 11.48
CA ARG A 10 33.45 25.05 10.85
C ARG A 10 33.16 23.61 10.40
N ARG A 11 32.24 22.92 11.08
CA ARG A 11 31.66 21.68 10.55
C ARG A 11 30.91 22.07 9.27
N SER A 12 31.39 21.58 8.13
CA SER A 12 30.63 21.62 6.88
C SER A 12 29.34 20.84 7.12
N ILE A 13 28.21 21.53 7.06
CA ILE A 13 26.90 20.88 7.00
C ILE A 13 26.87 20.21 5.62
N GLU A 14 27.03 18.88 5.59
CA GLU A 14 26.85 18.10 4.37
C GLU A 14 25.43 18.37 3.87
N LYS A 15 25.33 18.81 2.60
CA LYS A 15 24.03 18.89 1.94
C LYS A 15 23.46 17.47 1.88
N PRO A 16 22.20 17.25 2.29
CA PRO A 16 21.60 15.92 2.16
C PRO A 16 21.68 15.48 0.70
N ALA A 17 22.06 14.21 0.50
CA ALA A 17 22.12 13.60 -0.82
C ALA A 17 20.78 13.83 -1.56
N LYS A 18 20.85 14.25 -2.83
CA LYS A 18 19.68 14.49 -3.65
C LYS A 18 18.92 13.16 -3.77
N GLN A 19 17.79 13.04 -3.09
CA GLN A 19 16.94 11.86 -3.19
C GLN A 19 16.48 11.73 -4.64
N GLU A 20 16.84 10.62 -5.28
CA GLU A 20 16.41 10.34 -6.65
C GLU A 20 14.90 10.08 -6.64
N ILE A 21 14.17 10.83 -7.45
CA ILE A 21 12.72 10.64 -7.62
C ILE A 21 12.54 9.28 -8.30
N GLN A 22 11.73 8.43 -7.68
CA GLN A 22 11.35 7.13 -8.23
C GLN A 22 9.86 7.14 -8.54
N HIS A 23 9.43 6.33 -9.49
CA HIS A 23 8.01 6.18 -9.79
C HIS A 23 7.65 4.70 -9.66
N HIS A 24 6.97 4.34 -8.58
CA HIS A 24 6.54 2.97 -8.30
C HIS A 24 5.03 2.89 -8.16
N HIS A 25 4.44 1.87 -8.76
CA HIS A 25 3.01 1.60 -8.67
C HIS A 25 2.79 0.19 -8.14
N LEU A 26 2.37 0.10 -6.88
CA LEU A 26 1.97 -1.14 -6.25
C LEU A 26 0.50 -1.42 -6.60
N LEU A 27 0.27 -2.58 -7.19
CA LEU A 27 -1.04 -3.11 -7.52
C LEU A 27 -1.32 -4.34 -6.67
N LEU A 28 -2.46 -4.34 -5.99
CA LEU A 28 -2.90 -5.40 -5.10
C LEU A 28 -4.28 -5.91 -5.54
N ARG A 29 -4.40 -7.22 -5.65
CA ARG A 29 -5.69 -7.91 -5.70
C ARG A 29 -5.78 -8.85 -4.52
N CYS A 30 -6.77 -8.66 -3.66
CA CYS A 30 -6.90 -9.41 -2.43
C CYS A 30 -8.33 -9.94 -2.26
N GLU A 31 -8.46 -11.25 -2.08
CA GLU A 31 -9.70 -11.90 -1.69
C GLU A 31 -9.74 -11.96 -0.15
N LEU A 32 -10.84 -11.48 0.42
CA LEU A 32 -10.94 -11.12 1.83
C LEU A 32 -12.15 -11.78 2.48
N GLY A 33 -12.08 -12.05 3.78
CA GLY A 33 -13.22 -12.51 4.58
C GLY A 33 -14.23 -11.40 4.88
N SER A 34 -13.78 -10.15 4.94
CA SER A 34 -14.61 -8.97 5.21
C SER A 34 -14.06 -7.71 4.52
N CYS A 35 -14.84 -6.63 4.52
CA CYS A 35 -14.41 -5.31 4.08
C CYS A 35 -15.15 -4.23 4.86
N PRO A 36 -14.74 -2.95 4.78
CA PRO A 36 -15.49 -1.86 5.39
C PRO A 36 -16.93 -1.78 4.85
N SER A 37 -17.87 -1.54 5.75
CA SER A 37 -19.27 -1.27 5.42
C SER A 37 -19.47 0.19 4.96
N LYS A 38 -20.68 0.50 4.48
CA LYS A 38 -21.08 1.85 4.06
C LYS A 38 -20.88 2.91 5.14
N ASP A 39 -21.03 2.54 6.41
CA ASP A 39 -20.93 3.44 7.57
C ASP A 39 -19.49 3.59 8.09
N GLU A 40 -18.53 2.87 7.48
CA GLU A 40 -17.12 2.84 7.90
C GLU A 40 -16.20 3.64 6.96
N LYS A 41 -16.75 4.62 6.22
CA LYS A 41 -15.98 5.51 5.35
C LYS A 41 -14.84 6.20 6.08
N ASP A 42 -15.06 6.63 7.32
CA ASP A 42 -14.03 7.29 8.12
C ASP A 42 -12.87 6.34 8.48
N LYS A 43 -13.15 5.04 8.66
CA LYS A 43 -12.08 4.04 8.86
C LYS A 43 -11.24 3.87 7.60
N ALA A 44 -11.88 3.89 6.43
CA ALA A 44 -11.20 3.88 5.14
C ALA A 44 -10.34 5.14 4.91
N ILE A 45 -10.86 6.33 5.25
CA ILE A 45 -10.07 7.58 5.19
C ILE A 45 -8.86 7.49 6.12
N LYS A 46 -9.05 7.00 7.34
CA LYS A 46 -7.95 6.80 8.29
C LYS A 46 -6.91 5.82 7.77
N MET A 47 -7.33 4.67 7.22
CA MET A 47 -6.41 3.70 6.61
C MET A 47 -5.57 4.34 5.49
N ILE A 48 -6.18 5.15 4.62
CA ILE A 48 -5.45 5.90 3.59
C ILE A 48 -4.43 6.86 4.22
N GLN A 49 -4.84 7.64 5.21
CA GLN A 49 -3.95 8.58 5.90
C GLN A 49 -2.78 7.86 6.58
N ASP A 50 -3.01 6.68 7.13
CA ASP A 50 -1.99 5.86 7.78
C ASP A 50 -1.00 5.33 6.73
N ILE A 51 -1.51 4.84 5.60
CA ILE A 51 -0.69 4.40 4.46
C ILE A 51 0.17 5.54 3.90
N VAL A 52 -0.40 6.75 3.75
CA VAL A 52 0.36 7.93 3.29
C VAL A 52 1.54 8.22 4.22
N ARG A 53 1.36 8.09 5.54
CA ARG A 53 2.45 8.24 6.51
C ARG A 53 3.44 7.09 6.41
N ASP A 54 2.98 5.86 6.22
CA ASP A 54 3.85 4.69 6.10
C ASP A 54 4.79 4.75 4.90
N ILE A 55 4.40 5.45 3.83
CA ILE A 55 5.21 5.64 2.61
C ILE A 55 5.91 7.00 2.54
N ASP A 56 5.91 7.77 3.63
CA ASP A 56 6.54 9.10 3.73
C ASP A 56 6.07 10.10 2.66
N MET A 57 4.79 10.06 2.29
CA MET A 57 4.17 10.97 1.33
C MET A 57 3.26 12.00 2.01
N LYS A 58 2.75 12.95 1.22
CA LYS A 58 1.78 13.95 1.67
C LYS A 58 0.53 13.90 0.81
N LEU A 59 -0.62 14.05 1.47
CA LEU A 59 -1.90 14.25 0.79
C LEU A 59 -1.91 15.60 0.08
N LEU A 60 -2.38 15.60 -1.17
CA LEU A 60 -2.64 16.82 -1.93
C LEU A 60 -4.01 17.41 -1.59
N ALA A 61 -4.97 16.54 -1.27
CA ALA A 61 -6.32 16.90 -0.85
C ALA A 61 -6.90 15.81 0.07
N THR A 62 -8.03 16.11 0.71
CA THR A 62 -8.75 15.14 1.53
C THR A 62 -9.14 13.91 0.69
N PRO A 63 -8.92 12.67 1.18
CA PRO A 63 -9.40 11.46 0.51
C PRO A 63 -10.91 11.50 0.31
N HIS A 64 -11.36 11.10 -0.88
CA HIS A 64 -12.78 10.95 -1.18
C HIS A 64 -13.16 9.48 -1.12
N VAL A 65 -14.21 9.16 -0.35
CA VAL A 65 -14.70 7.80 -0.16
C VAL A 65 -16.20 7.74 -0.41
N TYR A 66 -16.60 6.87 -1.31
CA TYR A 66 -17.99 6.64 -1.71
C TYR A 66 -18.37 5.18 -1.47
N TYR A 67 -19.65 4.94 -1.22
CA TYR A 67 -20.20 3.59 -1.25
C TYR A 67 -21.11 3.49 -2.47
N VAL A 68 -20.85 2.50 -3.32
CA VAL A 68 -21.62 2.21 -4.52
C VAL A 68 -22.58 1.07 -4.18
N GLU A 69 -23.88 1.30 -4.40
CA GLU A 69 -24.93 0.33 -4.05
C GLU A 69 -25.37 -0.54 -5.24
N THR A 70 -25.06 -0.14 -6.47
CA THR A 70 -25.53 -0.82 -7.69
C THR A 70 -24.46 -0.76 -8.80
N PRO A 71 -24.48 -1.71 -9.76
CA PRO A 71 -25.35 -2.89 -9.87
C PRO A 71 -24.99 -4.01 -8.88
N ARG A 72 -25.84 -5.04 -8.79
CA ARG A 72 -25.59 -6.26 -8.01
C ARG A 72 -24.21 -6.83 -8.37
N TYR A 73 -23.50 -7.33 -7.36
CA TYR A 73 -22.11 -7.81 -7.45
C TYR A 73 -21.04 -6.74 -7.69
N ASN A 74 -21.43 -5.48 -7.90
CA ASN A 74 -20.51 -4.35 -8.06
C ASN A 74 -20.64 -3.35 -6.90
N GLU A 75 -21.16 -3.82 -5.77
CA GLU A 75 -21.46 -3.03 -4.58
C GLU A 75 -20.22 -2.93 -3.68
N GLY A 76 -19.96 -1.75 -3.13
CA GLY A 76 -18.93 -1.60 -2.10
C GLY A 76 -18.28 -0.23 -2.05
N LEU A 77 -17.14 -0.15 -1.35
CA LEU A 77 -16.46 1.11 -1.05
C LEU A 77 -15.46 1.45 -2.16
N THR A 78 -15.56 2.64 -2.74
CA THR A 78 -14.56 3.20 -3.65
C THR A 78 -13.89 4.38 -2.99
N ALA A 79 -12.56 4.44 -3.06
CA ALA A 79 -11.79 5.57 -2.56
C ALA A 79 -10.73 6.03 -3.56
N ILE A 80 -10.49 7.34 -3.55
CA ILE A 80 -9.38 7.98 -4.25
C ILE A 80 -8.78 9.05 -3.33
N ALA A 81 -7.46 9.06 -3.24
CA ALA A 81 -6.70 10.05 -2.49
C ALA A 81 -5.54 10.55 -3.35
N PRO A 82 -5.56 11.83 -3.76
CA PRO A 82 -4.42 12.42 -4.42
C PRO A 82 -3.33 12.66 -3.37
N ILE A 83 -2.13 12.21 -3.67
CA ILE A 83 -0.91 12.54 -2.93
C ILE A 83 -0.01 13.36 -3.87
N GLU A 84 1.04 14.01 -3.35
CA GLU A 84 1.93 14.83 -4.18
C GLU A 84 2.39 14.06 -5.43
N THR A 85 2.00 14.57 -6.61
CA THR A 85 2.27 14.05 -7.96
C THR A 85 1.92 12.57 -8.23
N SER A 86 1.06 11.95 -7.40
CA SER A 86 0.71 10.52 -7.50
C SER A 86 -0.63 10.21 -6.81
N HIS A 87 -0.98 8.95 -6.53
CA HIS A 87 -2.32 8.63 -5.98
C HIS A 87 -2.39 7.30 -5.21
N ILE A 88 -3.38 7.22 -4.34
CA ILE A 88 -3.85 5.99 -3.69
C ILE A 88 -5.30 5.79 -4.11
N ALA A 89 -5.65 4.62 -4.64
CA ALA A 89 -7.01 4.31 -5.06
C ALA A 89 -7.37 2.89 -4.68
N PHE A 90 -8.58 2.65 -4.18
CA PHE A 90 -9.04 1.27 -3.98
C PHE A 90 -10.53 1.10 -4.29
N HIS A 91 -10.88 -0.16 -4.51
CA HIS A 91 -12.24 -0.65 -4.61
C HIS A 91 -12.38 -1.89 -3.73
N PHE A 92 -13.20 -1.78 -2.69
CA PHE A 92 -13.74 -2.94 -1.98
C PHE A 92 -15.07 -3.31 -2.63
N TRP A 93 -15.25 -4.59 -2.94
CA TRP A 93 -16.56 -5.16 -3.23
C TRP A 93 -17.03 -5.96 -2.03
N SER A 94 -18.18 -5.59 -1.47
CA SER A 94 -18.73 -6.25 -0.29
C SER A 94 -19.44 -7.57 -0.59
N ARG A 95 -19.92 -7.73 -1.83
CA ARG A 95 -20.62 -8.94 -2.31
C ARG A 95 -20.33 -9.22 -3.78
N PRO A 96 -19.07 -9.38 -4.20
CA PRO A 96 -18.74 -9.68 -5.59
C PRO A 96 -19.27 -11.07 -6.01
N ASP A 97 -19.28 -11.35 -7.32
CA ASP A 97 -19.54 -12.71 -7.81
C ASP A 97 -18.40 -13.63 -7.35
N THR A 98 -18.70 -14.56 -6.44
CA THR A 98 -17.69 -15.44 -5.83
C THR A 98 -17.06 -16.42 -6.83
N LYS A 99 -17.60 -16.56 -8.05
CA LYS A 99 -16.96 -17.35 -9.12
C LYS A 99 -15.62 -16.79 -9.57
N ILE A 100 -15.33 -15.51 -9.28
CA ILE A 100 -14.04 -14.88 -9.59
C ILE A 100 -12.98 -15.14 -8.52
N PHE A 101 -13.33 -15.85 -7.44
CA PHE A 101 -12.43 -16.15 -6.34
C PHE A 101 -11.65 -17.43 -6.57
N HIS A 102 -10.42 -17.42 -6.08
CA HIS A 102 -9.58 -18.60 -5.95
C HIS A 102 -9.89 -19.32 -4.62
N SER A 103 -10.15 -18.56 -3.56
CA SER A 103 -10.50 -19.13 -2.26
C SER A 103 -12.01 -19.30 -2.09
N PRO A 104 -12.48 -20.48 -1.62
CA PRO A 104 -13.90 -20.69 -1.32
C PRO A 104 -14.36 -19.97 -0.04
N HIS A 105 -13.44 -19.43 0.76
CA HIS A 105 -13.73 -18.79 2.04
C HIS A 105 -13.87 -17.27 1.96
N ALA A 106 -13.39 -16.67 0.87
CA ALA A 106 -13.48 -15.24 0.65
C ALA A 106 -14.93 -14.80 0.39
N LYS A 107 -15.26 -13.61 0.86
CA LYS A 107 -16.59 -12.98 0.76
C LYS A 107 -16.53 -11.57 0.17
N ALA A 108 -15.35 -10.95 0.18
CA ALA A 108 -15.11 -9.63 -0.34
C ALA A 108 -13.87 -9.61 -1.26
N LEU A 109 -13.81 -8.62 -2.15
CA LEU A 109 -12.66 -8.39 -3.02
C LEU A 109 -12.12 -6.99 -2.76
N LEU A 110 -10.79 -6.86 -2.76
CA LEU A 110 -10.09 -5.59 -2.81
C LEU A 110 -9.25 -5.53 -4.07
N GLN A 111 -9.39 -4.44 -4.83
CA GLN A 111 -8.38 -3.96 -5.76
C GLN A 111 -7.79 -2.66 -5.21
N PHE A 112 -6.48 -2.60 -5.10
CA PHE A 112 -5.82 -1.51 -4.40
C PHE A 112 -4.52 -1.07 -5.08
N ASP A 113 -4.45 0.22 -5.36
CA ASP A 113 -3.39 0.91 -6.07
C ASP A 113 -2.70 1.90 -5.12
N VAL A 114 -1.38 1.79 -5.03
CA VAL A 114 -0.51 2.80 -4.42
C VAL A 114 0.52 3.21 -5.46
N TYR A 115 0.26 4.31 -6.16
CA TYR A 115 1.22 4.96 -7.02
C TYR A 115 1.92 6.06 -6.22
N THR A 116 3.25 6.04 -6.17
CA THR A 116 4.07 7.02 -5.42
C THR A 116 5.25 7.52 -6.25
N CYS A 117 5.60 8.80 -6.04
CA CYS A 117 6.83 9.41 -6.53
C CYS A 117 8.02 9.26 -5.56
N GLY A 118 7.85 8.45 -4.51
CA GLY A 118 8.90 8.05 -3.57
C GLY A 118 9.45 6.65 -3.84
N THR A 119 10.40 6.23 -3.02
CA THR A 119 10.81 4.83 -2.96
C THR A 119 9.69 3.99 -2.34
N LEU A 120 9.58 2.73 -2.76
CA LEU A 120 8.66 1.77 -2.15
C LEU A 120 9.41 0.48 -1.81
N ASN A 121 10.09 0.49 -0.67
CA ASN A 121 10.89 -0.65 -0.19
C ASN A 121 10.02 -1.71 0.51
N ILE A 122 10.60 -2.87 0.79
CA ILE A 122 9.91 -3.99 1.45
C ILE A 122 9.28 -3.60 2.77
N PRO A 123 9.97 -2.90 3.69
CA PRO A 123 9.32 -2.42 4.91
C PRO A 123 8.06 -1.57 4.65
N GLN A 124 8.10 -0.66 3.67
CA GLN A 124 6.93 0.15 3.30
C GLN A 124 5.80 -0.71 2.72
N VAL A 125 6.12 -1.61 1.78
CA VAL A 125 5.13 -2.56 1.23
C VAL A 125 4.54 -3.42 2.35
N LYS A 126 5.35 -3.92 3.28
CA LYS A 126 4.88 -4.71 4.44
C LYS A 126 3.89 -3.91 5.29
N ARG A 127 4.19 -2.65 5.59
CA ARG A 127 3.29 -1.77 6.36
C ARG A 127 1.95 -1.58 5.65
N ILE A 128 1.97 -1.32 4.32
CA ILE A 128 0.73 -1.25 3.51
C ILE A 128 -0.09 -2.54 3.66
N LEU A 129 0.55 -3.70 3.52
CA LEU A 129 -0.11 -5.00 3.58
C LEU A 129 -0.63 -5.34 4.97
N HIS A 130 0.04 -4.87 6.04
CA HIS A 130 -0.41 -5.09 7.41
C HIS A 130 -1.78 -4.44 7.69
N HIS A 131 -2.12 -3.34 7.01
CA HIS A 131 -3.48 -2.76 7.10
C HIS A 131 -4.57 -3.73 6.63
N LEU A 132 -4.23 -4.71 5.79
CA LEU A 132 -5.19 -5.70 5.28
C LEU A 132 -5.46 -6.84 6.26
N THR A 133 -4.64 -7.02 7.29
CA THR A 133 -4.79 -8.11 8.27
C THR A 133 -6.18 -8.13 8.93
N GLN A 134 -6.76 -6.96 9.17
CA GLN A 134 -8.11 -6.81 9.77
C GLN A 134 -9.25 -7.37 8.90
N PHE A 135 -9.01 -7.61 7.60
CA PHE A 135 -10.01 -8.07 6.63
C PHE A 135 -9.92 -9.56 6.33
N SER A 136 -9.06 -10.30 7.04
CA SER A 136 -8.84 -11.73 6.86
C SER A 136 -8.53 -12.11 5.40
N PRO A 137 -7.32 -11.80 4.90
CA PRO A 137 -6.91 -12.19 3.56
C PRO A 137 -6.93 -13.71 3.37
N TYR A 138 -7.37 -14.16 2.20
CA TYR A 138 -7.36 -15.57 1.79
C TYR A 138 -6.53 -15.84 0.54
N HIS A 139 -6.44 -14.86 -0.36
CA HIS A 139 -5.64 -14.96 -1.58
C HIS A 139 -5.18 -13.57 -1.99
N VAL A 140 -3.87 -13.38 -2.21
CA VAL A 140 -3.28 -12.06 -2.48
C VAL A 140 -2.31 -12.15 -3.64
N ASN A 141 -2.52 -11.30 -4.65
CA ASN A 141 -1.55 -11.05 -5.72
C ASN A 141 -1.06 -9.61 -5.59
N ILE A 142 0.27 -9.44 -5.70
CA ILE A 142 0.97 -8.19 -5.50
C ILE A 142 1.89 -7.98 -6.69
N THR A 143 1.74 -6.86 -7.37
CA THR A 143 2.66 -6.47 -8.46
C THR A 143 3.22 -5.09 -8.15
N LEU A 144 4.54 -4.97 -8.14
CA LEU A 144 5.23 -3.68 -8.11
C LEU A 144 5.68 -3.35 -9.52
N LEU A 145 5.12 -2.28 -10.08
CA LEU A 145 5.51 -1.76 -11.37
C LEU A 145 6.54 -0.64 -11.21
N ASN A 146 7.61 -0.70 -12.00
CA ASN A 146 8.43 0.45 -12.29
C ASN A 146 7.69 1.34 -13.28
N ARG A 147 7.53 2.61 -12.93
CA ARG A 147 6.94 3.66 -13.74
C ARG A 147 7.96 4.73 -14.15
N ASN A 148 9.22 4.59 -13.71
CA ASN A 148 10.28 5.57 -13.94
C ASN A 148 10.89 5.41 -15.33
N TRP A 149 11.14 4.16 -15.74
CA TRP A 149 11.80 3.84 -17.01
C TRP A 149 10.87 3.19 -18.04
N GLY A 150 9.65 2.81 -17.63
CA GLY A 150 8.70 2.09 -18.47
C GLY A 150 7.47 1.66 -17.68
N LEU A 151 6.79 0.60 -18.14
CA LEU A 151 5.74 -0.11 -17.40
C LEU A 151 6.23 -1.54 -17.12
N THR A 152 7.36 -1.68 -16.42
CA THR A 152 7.99 -2.98 -16.18
C THR A 152 7.60 -3.53 -14.81
N ILE A 153 7.57 -4.85 -14.67
CA ILE A 153 7.31 -5.51 -13.39
C ILE A 153 8.64 -5.67 -12.66
N ASP A 154 8.83 -4.92 -11.58
CA ASP A 154 10.00 -5.07 -10.69
C ASP A 154 9.79 -6.24 -9.73
N ARG A 155 8.53 -6.50 -9.35
CA ARG A 155 8.20 -7.60 -8.45
C ARG A 155 6.80 -8.13 -8.69
N HIS A 156 6.65 -9.44 -8.57
CA HIS A 156 5.36 -10.09 -8.50
C HIS A 156 5.38 -11.14 -7.37
N LEU A 157 4.43 -11.03 -6.44
CA LEU A 157 4.26 -11.97 -5.33
C LEU A 157 2.83 -12.49 -5.30
N LYS A 158 2.72 -13.73 -4.82
CA LYS A 158 1.45 -14.39 -4.56
C LYS A 158 1.49 -15.07 -3.19
N TRP A 159 0.38 -14.97 -2.47
CA TRP A 159 0.10 -15.74 -1.26
C TRP A 159 -1.29 -16.34 -1.33
N ASP A 160 -1.42 -17.57 -0.85
CA ASP A 160 -2.68 -18.27 -0.70
C ASP A 160 -2.76 -18.87 0.70
N SER A 161 -3.91 -18.69 1.37
CA SER A 161 -4.18 -19.31 2.66
C SER A 161 -4.15 -20.85 2.62
N ALA A 162 -4.37 -21.45 1.44
CA ALA A 162 -4.28 -22.89 1.24
C ALA A 162 -2.83 -23.42 1.30
N ASP A 163 -1.82 -22.55 1.17
CA ASP A 163 -0.39 -22.94 1.18
C ASP A 163 0.12 -23.25 2.62
N GLY A 164 -0.73 -23.14 3.64
CA GLY A 164 -0.45 -23.56 5.02
C GLY A 164 0.18 -22.50 5.93
N ALA A 165 0.82 -21.46 5.37
CA ALA A 165 1.30 -20.32 6.14
C ALA A 165 0.18 -19.29 6.34
N THR A 166 -0.03 -18.83 7.57
CA THR A 166 -0.94 -17.72 7.85
C THR A 166 -0.46 -16.43 7.19
N TRP A 167 -1.37 -15.46 7.03
CA TRP A 167 -1.05 -14.15 6.43
C TRP A 167 0.14 -13.46 7.12
N ASN A 168 0.12 -13.41 8.46
CA ASN A 168 1.19 -12.75 9.22
C ASN A 168 2.51 -13.52 9.14
N GLU A 169 2.48 -14.86 9.19
CA GLU A 169 3.69 -15.67 8.99
C GLU A 169 4.27 -15.46 7.60
N TRP A 170 3.43 -15.32 6.57
CA TRP A 170 3.90 -15.06 5.21
C TRP A 170 4.53 -13.67 5.07
N LEU A 171 3.96 -12.62 5.68
CA LEU A 171 4.57 -11.28 5.70
C LEU A 171 5.95 -11.26 6.38
N GLU A 172 6.18 -12.15 7.36
CA GLU A 172 7.48 -12.31 8.00
C GLU A 172 8.41 -13.34 7.33
N SER A 173 7.90 -14.07 6.35
CA SER A 173 8.68 -15.10 5.65
C SER A 173 9.86 -14.53 4.87
N GLU A 174 10.90 -15.34 4.68
CA GLU A 174 11.96 -15.02 3.74
C GLU A 174 11.41 -14.80 2.33
N ARG A 175 10.41 -15.57 1.89
CA ARG A 175 9.81 -15.39 0.56
C ARG A 175 9.30 -13.96 0.34
N PHE A 176 8.72 -13.34 1.36
CA PHE A 176 8.27 -11.96 1.31
C PHE A 176 9.42 -10.96 1.48
N ASN A 177 10.34 -11.22 2.40
CA ASN A 177 11.41 -10.28 2.74
C ASN A 177 12.63 -10.36 1.82
N LYS A 178 12.72 -11.41 1.02
CA LYS A 178 13.85 -11.65 0.13
C LYS A 178 13.76 -10.75 -1.10
N TYR A 179 14.83 -9.97 -1.21
CA TYR A 179 15.51 -9.62 -2.45
C TYR A 179 16.70 -10.55 -2.59
#